data_AF-D7WD45-F1
#
_entry.id   AF-D7WD45-F1
#
_cell.length_a   1.000
_cell.length_b   1.000
_cell.length_c   1.000
_cell.angle_alpha   90.00
_cell.angle_beta   90.00
_cell.angle_gamma   90.00
#
_symmetry.space_group_name_H-M   'P 1'
#
loop_
_entity.id
_entity.type
_entity.pdbx_description
1 polymer ?
#
loop_
_entity_poly.entity_id
_entity_poly.type
_entity_poly.pdbx_seq_one_letter_code
_entity_poly.pdbx_strand_id
1 'polypeptide(L)'
;MTLSGGNSTSLLHRIDRAIAKGDLNRGTTTVLISTGFNDYAPMNVMNGASGDFRDIQNVYVRNLHTAAGKIRRIAPNARIIMPGLLSISEPTGLQRICLVNVIPNMPGGIPLGHLQAMELGARDVQMRAAREIGATFIDIKNESRNNHSCAPDKNRWGTGFIDTTTENYNMAYHPSHAGSRYVATRVMQVL
;
A
#
# COMPACT_ATOMS: atom_id res chain seq x y z
N MET A 1 -0.76 -14.34 4.00
CA MET A 1 -2.07 -13.74 4.34
C MET A 1 -1.99 -12.22 4.13
N THR A 2 -3.02 -11.56 3.60
CA THR A 2 -3.23 -10.09 3.55
C THR A 2 -4.51 -9.77 4.34
N LEU A 3 -4.64 -8.58 4.94
CA LEU A 3 -5.84 -8.14 5.66
C LEU A 3 -6.12 -6.69 5.26
N SER A 4 -7.37 -6.38 4.90
CA SER A 4 -7.79 -5.00 4.67
C SER A 4 -7.67 -4.20 5.97
N GLY A 5 -7.27 -2.93 5.88
CA GLY A 5 -7.07 -2.05 7.04
C GLY A 5 -5.81 -2.31 7.89
N GLY A 6 -4.91 -3.23 7.50
CA GLY A 6 -3.66 -3.46 8.23
C GLY A 6 -2.66 -2.29 8.13
N ASN A 7 -1.93 -2.01 9.21
CA ASN A 7 -0.85 -1.01 9.30
C ASN A 7 0.46 -1.68 9.79
N SER A 8 1.56 -0.93 9.94
CA SER A 8 2.84 -1.50 10.36
C SER A 8 2.83 -2.08 11.79
N THR A 9 1.95 -1.59 12.67
CA THR A 9 1.79 -2.16 14.02
C THR A 9 1.12 -3.53 13.96
N SER A 10 0.01 -3.64 13.24
CA SER A 10 -0.69 -4.92 13.10
C SER A 10 0.09 -5.94 12.26
N LEU A 11 1.00 -5.49 11.39
CA LEU A 11 1.98 -6.35 10.70
C LEU A 11 2.79 -7.21 11.67
N LEU A 12 3.22 -6.66 12.81
CA LEU A 12 4.04 -7.40 13.78
C LEU A 12 3.30 -8.61 14.34
N HIS A 13 2.04 -8.42 14.73
CA HIS A 13 1.17 -9.51 15.19
C HIS A 13 0.90 -10.53 14.09
N ARG A 14 0.86 -10.11 12.83
CA ARG A 14 0.64 -11.02 11.68
C ARG A 14 1.86 -11.89 11.42
N ILE A 15 3.06 -11.35 11.58
CA ILE A 15 4.30 -12.14 11.51
C ILE A 15 4.32 -13.16 12.64
N ASP A 16 3.98 -12.76 13.87
CA ASP A 16 3.92 -13.69 15.01
C ASP A 16 2.92 -14.83 14.77
N ARG A 17 1.74 -14.52 14.23
CA ARG A 17 0.75 -15.55 13.86
C ARG A 17 1.24 -16.45 12.72
N ALA A 18 1.91 -15.91 11.70
CA ALA A 18 2.44 -16.70 10.60
C ALA A 18 3.53 -17.68 11.08
N ILE A 19 4.37 -17.26 12.03
CA ILE A 19 5.36 -18.13 12.68
C ILE A 19 4.65 -19.22 13.48
N ALA A 20 3.68 -18.84 14.32
CA ALA A 20 2.96 -19.78 15.17
C ALA A 20 2.19 -20.86 14.37
N LYS A 21 1.68 -20.49 13.18
CA LYS A 21 0.99 -21.42 12.28
C LYS A 21 1.91 -22.24 11.37
N GLY A 22 3.22 -21.93 11.34
CA GLY A 22 4.16 -22.54 10.41
C GLY A 22 4.11 -22.01 8.97
N ASP A 23 3.27 -21.00 8.69
CA ASP A 23 3.21 -20.32 7.38
C ASP A 23 4.53 -19.61 7.04
N LEU A 24 5.22 -19.10 8.07
CA LEU A 24 6.59 -18.58 7.98
C LEU A 24 7.53 -19.58 8.65
N ASN A 25 8.42 -20.18 7.85
CA ASN A 25 9.31 -21.24 8.30
C ASN A 25 10.66 -21.18 7.54
N ARG A 26 11.60 -22.08 7.85
CA ARG A 26 12.94 -22.10 7.24
C ARG A 26 12.93 -22.29 5.72
N GLY A 27 11.88 -22.90 5.17
CA GLY A 27 11.69 -23.09 3.73
C GLY A 27 11.07 -21.88 3.01
N THR A 28 10.65 -20.84 3.73
CA THR A 28 10.11 -19.62 3.11
C THR A 28 11.20 -18.92 2.30
N THR A 29 10.96 -18.72 1.00
CA THR A 29 11.91 -18.06 0.08
C THR A 29 11.60 -16.59 -0.14
N THR A 30 10.36 -16.17 0.08
CA THR A 30 9.91 -14.80 -0.15
C THR A 30 8.85 -14.40 0.88
N VAL A 31 8.95 -13.16 1.38
CA VAL A 31 7.92 -12.51 2.19
C VAL A 31 7.53 -11.19 1.53
N LEU A 32 6.25 -11.05 1.19
CA LEU A 32 5.69 -9.80 0.68
C LEU A 32 5.13 -8.96 1.83
N ILE A 33 5.55 -7.69 1.93
CA ILE A 33 5.03 -6.73 2.92
C ILE A 33 4.41 -5.55 2.19
N SER A 34 3.08 -5.47 2.23
CA SER A 34 2.30 -4.36 1.64
C SER A 34 1.53 -3.65 2.76
N THR A 35 2.22 -2.76 3.49
CA THR A 35 1.65 -1.89 4.53
C THR A 35 2.30 -0.51 4.46
N GLY A 36 1.65 0.52 5.01
CA GLY A 36 2.23 1.86 5.11
C GLY A 36 1.20 2.98 4.96
N PHE A 37 0.31 2.88 3.98
CA PHE A 37 -0.69 3.93 3.78
C PHE A 37 -1.69 4.01 4.96
N ASN A 38 -2.13 2.86 5.48
CA ASN A 38 -3.03 2.80 6.65
C ASN A 38 -2.37 3.26 7.95
N ASP A 39 -1.05 3.46 8.00
CA ASP A 39 -0.39 4.08 9.15
C ASP A 39 -0.78 5.55 9.30
N TYR A 40 -1.21 6.20 8.21
CA TYR A 40 -1.75 7.57 8.17
C TYR A 40 -3.27 7.65 8.41
N ALA A 41 -3.93 6.52 8.68
CA ALA A 41 -5.38 6.50 8.85
C ALA A 41 -5.80 7.31 10.10
N PRO A 42 -6.83 8.19 10.00
CA PRO A 42 -7.32 8.97 11.15
C PRO A 42 -7.73 8.11 12.36
N MET A 43 -8.21 6.89 12.11
CA MET A 43 -8.55 5.92 13.16
C MET A 43 -7.36 5.59 14.08
N ASN A 44 -6.11 5.66 13.60
CA ASN A 44 -4.94 5.45 14.45
C ASN A 44 -4.82 6.55 15.51
N VAL A 45 -5.08 7.81 15.12
CA VAL A 45 -5.05 8.97 16.02
C VAL A 45 -6.16 8.88 17.06
N MET A 46 -7.35 8.46 16.65
CA MET A 46 -8.47 8.19 17.57
C MET A 46 -8.14 7.10 18.60
N ASN A 47 -7.23 6.18 18.24
CA ASN A 47 -6.72 5.13 19.12
C ASN A 47 -5.43 5.53 19.88
N GLY A 48 -5.08 6.83 19.90
CA GLY A 48 -3.96 7.38 20.68
C GLY A 48 -2.61 7.42 19.97
N ALA A 49 -2.54 7.12 18.67
CA ALA A 49 -1.32 7.33 17.89
C ALA A 49 -1.08 8.81 17.56
N SER A 50 0.18 9.18 17.26
CA SER A 50 0.49 10.52 16.77
C SER A 50 -0.11 10.74 15.38
N GLY A 51 -0.64 11.95 15.15
CA GLY A 51 -1.03 12.43 13.82
C GLY A 51 0.10 13.12 13.07
N ASP A 52 1.26 13.32 13.71
CA ASP A 52 2.42 13.92 13.09
C ASP A 52 3.07 12.95 12.10
N PHE A 53 3.34 13.44 10.88
CA PHE A 53 3.85 12.59 9.80
C PHE A 53 5.23 12.01 10.13
N ARG A 54 6.10 12.77 10.80
CA ARG A 54 7.43 12.30 11.16
C ARG A 54 7.35 11.20 12.22
N ASP A 55 6.46 11.34 13.20
CA ASP A 55 6.20 10.28 14.18
C ASP A 55 5.66 9.00 13.52
N ILE A 56 4.66 9.14 12.65
CA ILE A 56 4.09 8.01 11.88
C ILE A 56 5.20 7.30 11.09
N GLN A 57 6.06 8.06 10.41
CA GLN A 57 7.18 7.51 9.65
C GLN A 57 8.21 6.80 10.52
N ASN A 58 8.54 7.36 11.69
CA ASN A 58 9.48 6.75 12.63
C ASN A 58 8.93 5.43 13.21
N VAL A 59 7.64 5.40 13.56
CA VAL A 59 6.93 4.19 14.00
C VAL A 59 6.96 3.14 12.89
N TYR A 60 6.65 3.53 11.66
CA TYR A 60 6.68 2.64 10.50
C TYR A 60 8.05 2.00 10.32
N VAL A 61 9.13 2.80 10.25
CA VAL A 61 10.50 2.30 10.06
C VAL A 61 10.90 1.34 11.19
N ARG A 62 10.62 1.70 12.46
CA ARG A 62 10.91 0.85 13.62
C ARG A 62 10.18 -0.50 13.55
N ASN A 63 8.90 -0.47 13.15
CA ASN A 63 8.11 -1.68 12.99
C ASN A 63 8.66 -2.54 11.85
N LEU A 64 9.11 -1.95 10.75
CA LEU A 64 9.71 -2.70 9.62
C LEU A 64 11.06 -3.32 10.00
N HIS A 65 11.90 -2.65 10.78
CA HIS A 65 13.10 -3.26 11.38
C HIS A 65 12.75 -4.48 12.24
N THR A 66 11.75 -4.35 13.10
CA THR A 66 11.28 -5.43 13.97
C THR A 66 10.74 -6.60 13.15
N ALA A 67 9.92 -6.32 12.12
CA ALA A 67 9.37 -7.29 11.20
C ALA A 67 10.48 -8.06 10.47
N ALA A 68 11.44 -7.35 9.86
CA ALA A 68 12.56 -7.95 9.16
C ALA A 68 13.42 -8.83 10.07
N GLY A 69 13.68 -8.38 11.31
CA GLY A 69 14.38 -9.17 12.31
C GLY A 69 13.65 -10.46 12.67
N LYS A 70 12.32 -10.41 12.86
CA LYS A 70 11.50 -11.62 13.08
C LYS A 70 11.55 -12.57 11.89
N ILE A 71 11.39 -12.04 10.67
CA ILE A 71 11.42 -12.84 9.44
C ILE A 71 12.76 -13.55 9.28
N ARG A 72 13.87 -12.81 9.37
CA ARG A 72 15.22 -13.36 9.17
C ARG A 72 15.62 -14.41 10.20
N ARG A 73 15.12 -14.32 11.44
CA ARG A 73 15.34 -15.36 12.46
C ARG A 73 14.72 -16.70 12.08
N ILE A 74 13.56 -16.68 11.41
CA ILE A 74 12.79 -17.89 11.07
C ILE A 74 13.09 -18.39 9.66
N ALA A 75 13.25 -17.46 8.72
CA ALA A 75 13.50 -17.69 7.30
C ALA A 75 14.72 -16.86 6.85
N PRO A 76 15.95 -17.26 7.21
CA PRO A 76 17.16 -16.46 6.97
C PRO A 76 17.46 -16.22 5.48
N ASN A 77 16.98 -17.10 4.60
CA ASN A 77 17.18 -17.01 3.16
C ASN A 77 16.01 -16.33 2.43
N ALA A 78 14.99 -15.86 3.16
CA ALA A 78 13.84 -15.24 2.53
C ALA A 78 14.17 -13.83 2.03
N ARG A 79 13.79 -13.54 0.78
CA ARG A 79 13.75 -12.16 0.27
C ARG A 79 12.54 -11.44 0.82
N ILE A 80 12.73 -10.18 1.22
CA ILE A 80 11.62 -9.30 1.61
C ILE A 80 11.34 -8.36 0.43
N ILE A 81 10.11 -8.37 -0.06
CA ILE A 81 9.66 -7.52 -1.17
C ILE A 81 8.52 -6.65 -0.67
N MET A 82 8.61 -5.35 -0.96
CA MET A 82 7.67 -4.32 -0.53
C MET A 82 7.07 -3.65 -1.76
N PRO A 83 5.95 -4.17 -2.31
CA PRO A 83 5.18 -3.41 -3.29
C PRO A 83 4.54 -2.19 -2.62
N GLY A 84 4.76 -1.01 -3.20
CA GLY A 84 4.11 0.23 -2.79
C GLY A 84 2.61 0.25 -3.10
N LEU A 85 1.93 1.32 -2.65
CA LEU A 85 0.54 1.57 -3.02
C LEU A 85 0.40 1.98 -4.50
N LEU A 86 -0.79 1.75 -5.08
CA LEU A 86 -1.20 2.42 -6.33
C LEU A 86 -1.41 3.91 -6.08
N SER A 87 -1.25 4.75 -7.13
CA SER A 87 -1.67 6.15 -7.05
C SER A 87 -3.18 6.22 -6.88
N ILE A 88 -3.63 6.96 -5.87
CA ILE A 88 -5.05 7.15 -5.55
C ILE A 88 -5.49 8.52 -6.09
N SER A 89 -4.80 9.58 -5.67
CA SER A 89 -5.05 10.94 -6.15
C SER A 89 -4.30 11.22 -7.46
N GLU A 90 -4.83 12.21 -8.19
CA GLU A 90 -4.16 12.83 -9.33
C GLU A 90 -2.80 13.39 -8.89
N PRO A 91 -1.68 13.04 -9.55
CA PRO A 91 -0.35 13.41 -9.05
C PRO A 91 -0.02 14.89 -9.22
N THR A 92 -0.67 15.56 -10.18
CA THR A 92 -0.42 16.95 -10.58
C THR A 92 -1.75 17.73 -10.67
N GLY A 93 -1.69 19.03 -10.95
CA GLY A 93 -2.90 19.85 -11.04
C GLY A 93 -3.57 20.04 -9.68
N LEU A 94 -4.87 19.76 -9.59
CA LEU A 94 -5.68 19.98 -8.39
C LEU A 94 -5.57 18.84 -7.36
N GLN A 95 -4.77 17.80 -7.63
CA GLN A 95 -4.58 16.66 -6.74
C GLN A 95 -5.91 16.03 -6.34
N ARG A 96 -6.76 15.81 -7.35
CA ARG A 96 -8.12 15.37 -7.14
C ARG A 96 -8.18 13.90 -6.75
N ILE A 97 -9.20 13.58 -5.99
CA ILE A 97 -9.67 12.21 -5.80
C ILE A 97 -11.10 12.09 -6.34
N CYS A 98 -11.38 10.98 -7.02
CA CYS A 98 -12.68 10.71 -7.62
C CYS A 98 -13.35 9.51 -6.93
N LEU A 99 -14.25 9.83 -6.00
CA LEU A 99 -14.94 8.85 -5.15
C LEU A 99 -16.24 8.35 -5.73
N VAL A 100 -16.84 9.15 -6.60
CA VAL A 100 -18.11 8.85 -7.24
C VAL A 100 -17.87 8.86 -8.75
N ASN A 101 -17.86 7.67 -9.35
CA ASN A 101 -17.64 7.49 -10.79
C ASN A 101 -18.82 6.74 -11.39
N VAL A 102 -19.85 7.51 -11.79
CA VAL A 102 -21.11 6.95 -12.32
C VAL A 102 -21.42 7.40 -13.75
N ILE A 103 -20.70 8.40 -14.26
CA ILE A 103 -20.82 8.88 -15.63
C ILE A 103 -19.58 8.40 -16.41
N PRO A 104 -19.75 7.65 -17.51
CA PRO A 104 -18.62 7.13 -18.27
C PRO A 104 -17.62 8.21 -18.68
N ASN A 105 -16.35 7.99 -18.39
CA ASN A 105 -15.20 8.86 -18.69
C ASN A 105 -15.33 10.32 -18.20
N MET A 106 -16.26 10.61 -17.28
CA MET A 106 -16.39 11.92 -16.64
C MET A 106 -16.26 11.80 -15.12
N PRO A 107 -15.05 11.48 -14.61
CA PRO A 107 -14.84 11.32 -13.18
C PRO A 107 -14.95 12.68 -12.46
N GLY A 108 -15.88 12.75 -11.50
CA GLY A 108 -16.15 13.94 -10.70
C GLY A 108 -15.18 14.05 -9.53
N GLY A 109 -14.03 14.70 -9.76
CA GLY A 109 -12.96 14.80 -8.76
C GLY A 109 -13.10 15.99 -7.81
N ILE A 110 -12.82 15.75 -6.53
CA ILE A 110 -12.68 16.79 -5.51
C ILE A 110 -11.19 17.02 -5.20
N PRO A 111 -10.69 18.27 -5.16
CA PRO A 111 -9.33 18.56 -4.74
C PRO A 111 -9.06 18.05 -3.32
N LEU A 112 -8.01 17.24 -3.14
CA LEU A 112 -7.64 16.72 -1.83
C LEU A 112 -6.12 16.56 -1.70
N GLY A 113 -5.40 17.70 -1.73
CA GLY A 113 -3.94 17.68 -1.70
C GLY A 113 -3.33 17.05 -0.45
N HIS A 114 -4.06 17.03 0.67
CA HIS A 114 -3.61 16.34 1.89
C HIS A 114 -3.48 14.82 1.68
N LEU A 115 -4.38 14.21 0.88
CA LEU A 115 -4.26 12.81 0.52
C LEU A 115 -3.01 12.56 -0.31
N GLN A 116 -2.73 13.40 -1.31
CA GLN A 116 -1.52 13.27 -2.11
C GLN A 116 -0.25 13.38 -1.25
N ALA A 117 -0.24 14.28 -0.25
CA ALA A 117 0.85 14.37 0.72
C ALA A 117 1.01 13.09 1.56
N MET A 118 -0.10 12.47 2.00
CA MET A 118 -0.07 11.16 2.69
C MET A 118 0.49 10.06 1.78
N GLU A 119 0.06 10.01 0.51
CA GLU A 119 0.53 8.99 -0.44
C GLU A 119 2.03 9.12 -0.73
N LEU A 120 2.53 10.36 -0.86
CA LEU A 120 3.97 10.63 -1.02
C LEU A 120 4.73 10.30 0.25
N GLY A 121 4.24 10.70 1.42
CA GLY A 121 4.84 10.36 2.71
C GLY A 121 4.94 8.85 2.94
N ALA A 122 3.88 8.11 2.59
CA ALA A 122 3.84 6.65 2.66
C ALA A 122 4.84 6.01 1.69
N ARG A 123 4.90 6.47 0.43
CA ARG A 123 5.89 5.99 -0.55
C ARG A 123 7.31 6.21 -0.07
N ASP A 124 7.63 7.42 0.38
CA ASP A 124 8.99 7.80 0.74
C ASP A 124 9.48 7.04 1.98
N VAL A 125 8.60 6.83 2.96
CA VAL A 125 8.95 6.02 4.14
C VAL A 125 9.06 4.52 3.82
N GLN A 126 8.24 4.01 2.89
CA GLN A 126 8.39 2.63 2.40
C GLN A 126 9.74 2.43 1.70
N MET A 127 10.12 3.36 0.82
CA MET A 127 11.44 3.36 0.16
C MET A 127 12.58 3.39 1.18
N ARG A 128 12.49 4.29 2.17
CA ARG A 128 13.48 4.39 3.25
C ARG A 128 13.58 3.10 4.04
N ALA A 129 12.46 2.58 4.53
CA ALA A 129 12.42 1.37 5.33
C ALA A 129 12.98 0.18 4.56
N ALA A 130 12.59 0.01 3.29
CA ALA A 130 13.09 -1.06 2.43
C ALA A 130 14.61 -1.01 2.29
N ARG A 131 15.18 0.18 2.06
CA ARG A 131 16.63 0.36 2.02
C ARG A 131 17.28 -0.02 3.35
N GLU A 132 16.74 0.43 4.47
CA GLU A 132 17.30 0.18 5.81
C GLU A 132 17.23 -1.30 6.22
N ILE A 133 16.18 -2.01 5.84
CA ILE A 133 16.03 -3.44 6.15
C ILE A 133 16.63 -4.35 5.08
N GLY A 134 17.13 -3.83 3.96
CA GLY A 134 17.61 -4.65 2.83
C GLY A 134 16.49 -5.43 2.12
N ALA A 135 15.33 -4.80 1.92
CA ALA A 135 14.22 -5.30 1.13
C ALA A 135 14.21 -4.67 -0.27
N THR A 136 13.56 -5.34 -1.22
CA THR A 136 13.29 -4.80 -2.55
C THR A 136 12.00 -3.99 -2.52
N PHE A 137 12.08 -2.67 -2.75
CA PHE A 137 10.90 -1.83 -2.92
C PHE A 137 10.49 -1.74 -4.39
N ILE A 138 9.20 -1.88 -4.67
CA ILE A 138 8.63 -1.66 -6.00
C ILE A 138 7.78 -0.40 -5.93
N ASP A 139 8.17 0.63 -6.69
CA ASP A 139 7.53 1.95 -6.67
C ASP A 139 6.25 2.00 -7.51
N ILE A 140 5.26 1.23 -7.07
CA ILE A 140 3.96 1.11 -7.73
C ILE A 140 3.26 2.47 -7.85
N LYS A 141 3.42 3.40 -6.88
CA LYS A 141 2.76 4.71 -6.95
C LYS A 141 3.24 5.51 -8.15
N ASN A 142 4.56 5.60 -8.35
CA ASN A 142 5.12 6.30 -9.49
C ASN A 142 4.78 5.62 -10.83
N GLU A 143 4.81 4.29 -10.85
CA GLU A 143 4.47 3.49 -12.03
C GLU A 143 2.99 3.63 -12.44
N SER A 144 2.10 3.81 -11.46
CA SER A 144 0.64 3.97 -11.66
C SER A 144 0.15 5.42 -11.65
N ARG A 145 1.05 6.40 -11.82
CA ARG A 145 0.72 7.84 -11.74
C ARG A 145 -0.37 8.30 -12.70
N ASN A 146 -0.59 7.58 -13.81
CA ASN A 146 -1.62 7.86 -14.81
C ASN A 146 -2.88 6.98 -14.65
N ASN A 147 -2.92 6.15 -13.61
CA ASN A 147 -3.96 5.15 -13.34
C ASN A 147 -4.67 5.40 -12.01
N HIS A 148 -4.68 6.67 -11.58
CA HIS A 148 -5.31 7.14 -10.34
C HIS A 148 -6.85 7.12 -10.43
N SER A 149 -7.52 7.42 -9.32
CA SER A 149 -8.99 7.38 -9.22
C SER A 149 -9.73 8.27 -10.24
N CYS A 150 -9.08 9.34 -10.71
CA CYS A 150 -9.64 10.27 -11.69
C CYS A 150 -9.21 9.99 -13.14
N ALA A 151 -8.55 8.86 -13.40
CA ALA A 151 -8.23 8.44 -14.75
C ALA A 151 -9.51 8.06 -15.54
N PRO A 152 -9.46 8.06 -16.89
CA PRO A 152 -10.49 7.46 -17.72
C PRO A 152 -10.80 6.03 -17.30
N ASP A 153 -12.03 5.56 -17.53
CA ASP A 153 -12.57 4.36 -16.89
C ASP A 153 -11.67 3.13 -17.08
N LYS A 154 -11.20 2.89 -18.32
CA LYS A 154 -10.33 1.76 -18.67
C LYS A 154 -8.93 1.83 -18.04
N ASN A 155 -8.51 3.02 -17.61
CA ASN A 155 -7.20 3.26 -17.03
C ASN A 155 -7.25 3.31 -15.50
N ARG A 156 -8.42 3.22 -14.88
CA ARG A 156 -8.56 3.35 -13.42
C ARG A 156 -8.10 2.06 -12.72
N TRP A 157 -6.99 2.14 -11.97
CA TRP A 157 -6.46 1.00 -11.22
C TRP A 157 -6.88 0.97 -9.76
N GLY A 158 -7.42 2.06 -9.21
CA GLY A 158 -8.05 2.12 -7.89
C GLY A 158 -9.51 2.60 -8.00
N THR A 159 -10.42 1.90 -7.36
CA THR A 159 -11.87 2.15 -7.51
C THR A 159 -12.35 3.32 -6.65
N GLY A 160 -13.44 3.96 -7.08
CA GLY A 160 -14.17 4.91 -6.24
C GLY A 160 -14.86 4.24 -5.05
N PHE A 161 -15.51 5.06 -4.23
CA PHE A 161 -16.44 4.57 -3.20
C PHE A 161 -17.76 4.10 -3.81
N ILE A 162 -18.32 4.91 -4.70
CA ILE A 162 -19.45 4.57 -5.56
C ILE A 162 -18.91 4.57 -6.98
N ASP A 163 -18.82 3.40 -7.60
CA ASP A 163 -18.15 3.27 -8.89
C ASP A 163 -18.89 2.27 -9.77
N THR A 164 -19.57 2.76 -10.81
CA THR A 164 -20.26 1.92 -11.79
C THR A 164 -19.53 1.89 -13.13
N THR A 165 -18.35 2.49 -13.21
CA THR A 165 -17.62 2.72 -14.46
C THR A 165 -16.29 1.99 -14.50
N THR A 166 -15.65 1.77 -13.34
CA THR A 166 -14.46 0.90 -13.24
C THR A 166 -14.86 -0.55 -13.45
N GLU A 167 -14.27 -1.17 -14.46
CA GLU A 167 -14.49 -2.58 -14.75
C GLU A 167 -13.92 -3.48 -13.63
N ASN A 168 -14.73 -4.44 -13.19
CA ASN A 168 -14.32 -5.60 -12.37
C ASN A 168 -13.49 -5.25 -11.14
N TYR A 169 -14.15 -5.10 -9.99
CA TYR A 169 -13.50 -4.91 -8.70
C TYR A 169 -14.31 -5.55 -7.58
N ASN A 170 -13.63 -5.90 -6.47
CA ASN A 170 -14.25 -6.61 -5.34
C ASN A 170 -14.55 -5.70 -4.15
N MET A 171 -13.86 -4.56 -4.04
CA MET A 171 -13.95 -3.66 -2.89
C MET A 171 -13.83 -2.21 -3.35
N ALA A 172 -14.66 -1.35 -2.77
CA ALA A 172 -14.55 0.10 -2.91
C ALA A 172 -13.19 0.60 -2.38
N TYR A 173 -12.61 1.65 -3.00
CA TYR A 173 -11.31 2.22 -2.62
C TYR A 173 -10.11 1.26 -2.71
N HIS A 174 -10.26 0.14 -3.40
CA HIS A 174 -9.22 -0.89 -3.54
C HIS A 174 -8.84 -1.06 -5.01
N PRO A 175 -7.76 -1.80 -5.30
CA PRO A 175 -7.38 -2.04 -6.67
C PRO A 175 -8.50 -2.68 -7.49
N SER A 176 -8.70 -2.22 -8.72
CA SER A 176 -9.47 -2.96 -9.72
C SER A 176 -8.75 -4.26 -10.08
N HIS A 177 -9.38 -5.14 -10.87
CA HIS A 177 -8.71 -6.31 -11.41
C HIS A 177 -7.47 -5.93 -12.24
N ALA A 178 -7.53 -4.83 -13.00
CA ALA A 178 -6.39 -4.33 -13.77
C ALA A 178 -5.25 -3.87 -12.85
N GLY A 179 -5.55 -3.09 -11.80
CA GLY A 179 -4.57 -2.66 -10.81
C GLY A 179 -3.94 -3.85 -10.05
N SER A 180 -4.75 -4.82 -9.64
CA SER A 180 -4.28 -6.04 -8.98
C SER A 180 -3.35 -6.86 -9.88
N ARG A 181 -3.71 -7.02 -11.16
CA ARG A 181 -2.90 -7.73 -12.15
C ARG A 181 -1.57 -7.02 -12.39
N TYR A 182 -1.58 -5.69 -12.44
CA TYR A 182 -0.36 -4.90 -12.57
C TYR A 182 0.60 -5.15 -11.41
N VAL A 183 0.14 -4.98 -10.17
CA VAL A 183 0.96 -5.21 -8.96
C VAL A 183 1.49 -6.65 -8.93
N ALA A 184 0.65 -7.65 -9.22
CA ALA A 184 1.07 -9.04 -9.27
C ALA A 184 2.18 -9.26 -10.32
N THR A 185 2.04 -8.68 -11.52
CA THR A 185 3.03 -8.77 -12.59
C THR A 185 4.36 -8.16 -12.17
N ARG A 186 4.34 -6.99 -11.53
CA ARG A 186 5.56 -6.32 -11.05
C ARG A 186 6.26 -7.10 -9.94
N VAL A 187 5.50 -7.69 -9.02
CA VAL A 187 6.06 -8.59 -8.00
C VAL A 187 6.72 -9.81 -8.65
N MET A 188 6.05 -10.45 -9.62
CA MET A 188 6.61 -11.62 -10.31
C MET A 188 7.93 -11.32 -11.04
N GLN A 189 8.12 -10.09 -11.54
CA GLN A 189 9.35 -9.68 -12.24
C GLN A 189 10.57 -9.49 -11.32
N VAL A 190 10.36 -9.43 -10.00
CA VAL A 190 11.44 -9.28 -9.01
C VAL A 190 11.63 -10.52 -8.14
N LEU A 191 10.81 -11.57 -8.34
CA LEU A 191 11.06 -12.92 -7.84
C LEU A 191 12.15 -13.59 -8.67
#